data_AF-A0A0D1XGZ8-F1
#
_entry.id   AF-A0A0D1XGZ8-F1
#
_cell.length_a   1.000
_cell.length_b   1.000
_cell.length_c   1.000
_cell.angle_alpha   90.00
_cell.angle_beta   90.00
_cell.angle_gamma   90.00
#
_symmetry.space_group_name_H-M   'P 1'
#
loop_
_entity.id
_entity.type
_entity.pdbx_description
1 polymer ?
#
loop_
_entity_poly.entity_id
_entity_poly.type
_entity_poly.pdbx_seq_one_letter_code
_entity_poly.pdbx_strand_id
1 'polypeptide(L)'
;MNHSSSRKRPFTTRGSLSDNDPEEANATDVIIDNPKKNKSVDPVQDVALISKDEAWKFDTSELLDSHITIPALGSGQIDGNNFKRYDSSKSLFLLCVVGEMTLQLDLLCSVYSTLIQCSPNIQSLVLTRESKALTRAMETSPICLPVVETQGNPANHFLKLGLLHPLGGGRQPLDAMVVIDTESRRRMVLPFGWGAGRHISDPVTGPIVQQRFIALLINGVQTLEREKADATKDFYDTAMNRF
;
A
#
# COMPACT_ATOMS: atom_id res chain seq x y z
N MET A 1 -11.39 44.13 -26.58
CA MET A 1 -12.05 44.97 -25.57
C MET A 1 -13.55 44.82 -25.74
N ASN A 2 -14.22 44.09 -24.84
CA ASN A 2 -15.67 44.02 -24.70
C ASN A 2 -15.96 43.50 -23.29
N HIS A 3 -16.40 44.37 -22.38
CA HIS A 3 -16.90 43.97 -21.06
C HIS A 3 -18.37 44.32 -20.94
N SER A 4 -19.18 43.29 -20.71
CA SER A 4 -20.60 43.35 -20.42
C SER A 4 -20.89 43.85 -19.01
N SER A 5 -22.04 44.50 -18.88
CA SER A 5 -22.52 45.25 -17.72
C SER A 5 -23.20 44.38 -16.65
N SER A 6 -22.95 44.74 -15.38
CA SER A 6 -23.89 44.84 -14.25
C SER A 6 -24.70 43.63 -13.72
N ARG A 7 -24.44 43.25 -12.46
CA ARG A 7 -25.29 43.50 -11.26
C ARG A 7 -24.94 42.55 -10.11
N LYS A 8 -24.63 43.11 -8.92
CA LYS A 8 -25.46 42.99 -7.70
C LYS A 8 -24.87 43.84 -6.55
N ARG A 9 -25.78 44.28 -5.68
CA ARG A 9 -25.81 45.48 -4.82
C ARG A 9 -25.27 45.25 -3.40
N PRO A 10 -25.17 46.31 -2.57
CA PRO A 10 -24.25 46.39 -1.44
C PRO A 10 -24.85 46.05 -0.06
N PHE A 11 -23.88 45.97 0.85
CA PHE A 11 -23.80 45.93 2.30
C PHE A 11 -24.76 46.86 3.09
N THR A 12 -25.24 46.38 4.25
CA THR A 12 -25.51 47.04 5.56
C THR A 12 -26.40 46.05 6.38
N THR A 13 -26.28 45.84 7.69
CA THR A 13 -26.30 46.82 8.77
C THR A 13 -25.72 46.23 10.07
N ARG A 14 -25.02 47.10 10.81
CA ARG A 14 -24.43 46.93 12.15
C ARG A 14 -25.48 47.38 13.19
N GLY A 15 -25.66 46.65 14.29
CA GLY A 15 -26.53 47.06 15.41
C GLY A 15 -25.85 46.78 16.75
N SER A 16 -25.76 47.81 17.58
CA SER A 16 -25.07 47.86 18.88
C SER A 16 -26.03 48.12 20.03
N LEU A 17 -25.82 47.40 21.14
CA LEU A 17 -25.97 47.73 22.58
C LEU A 17 -27.25 48.38 23.14
N SER A 18 -27.83 47.73 24.17
CA SER A 18 -28.37 48.39 25.38
C SER A 18 -28.54 47.40 26.55
N ASP A 19 -28.04 47.79 27.73
CA ASP A 19 -28.12 47.12 29.04
C ASP A 19 -29.44 47.38 29.82
N ASN A 20 -29.83 46.42 30.68
CA ASN A 20 -30.38 46.52 32.06
C ASN A 20 -31.46 45.45 32.43
N ASP A 21 -31.02 44.34 33.05
CA ASP A 21 -31.46 43.62 34.30
C ASP A 21 -32.90 43.71 34.89
N PRO A 22 -33.29 42.84 35.87
CA PRO A 22 -32.96 41.42 36.17
C PRO A 22 -34.20 40.57 36.60
N GLU A 23 -34.15 39.23 36.60
CA GLU A 23 -34.68 38.34 37.68
C GLU A 23 -34.55 36.83 37.40
N GLU A 24 -34.19 36.12 38.48
CA GLU A 24 -34.55 34.75 38.89
C GLU A 24 -33.89 33.48 38.33
N ALA A 25 -33.66 32.60 39.32
CA ALA A 25 -33.53 31.15 39.31
C ALA A 25 -32.14 30.52 39.11
N ASN A 26 -31.51 30.29 40.27
CA ASN A 26 -30.55 29.22 40.56
C ASN A 26 -30.82 27.91 39.80
N ALA A 27 -29.84 27.47 39.02
CA ALA A 27 -29.57 26.06 38.78
C ALA A 27 -28.06 25.88 38.54
N THR A 28 -27.34 25.50 39.57
CA THR A 28 -25.99 24.92 39.46
C THR A 28 -26.09 23.56 38.78
N ASP A 29 -26.14 23.56 37.45
CA ASP A 29 -25.79 22.37 36.66
C ASP A 29 -24.26 22.35 36.50
N VAL A 30 -23.62 21.60 37.38
CA VAL A 30 -22.25 21.11 37.15
C VAL A 30 -22.35 20.15 35.96
N ILE A 31 -22.16 20.70 34.76
CA ILE A 31 -21.91 19.89 33.56
C ILE A 31 -20.58 19.19 33.81
N ILE A 32 -20.66 17.94 34.27
CA ILE A 32 -19.55 17.00 34.21
C ILE A 32 -19.31 16.79 32.72
N ASP A 33 -18.36 17.57 32.19
CA ASP A 33 -17.88 17.48 30.82
C ASP A 33 -17.14 16.15 30.70
N ASN A 34 -17.92 15.07 30.50
CA ASN A 34 -17.38 13.77 30.16
C ASN A 34 -16.75 13.92 28.77
N PRO A 35 -15.41 13.84 28.65
CA PRO A 35 -14.78 13.92 27.35
C PRO A 35 -15.35 12.79 26.50
N LYS A 36 -16.08 13.17 25.44
CA LYS A 36 -16.55 12.25 24.41
C LYS A 36 -15.34 11.41 24.01
N LYS A 37 -15.33 10.13 24.40
CA LYS A 37 -14.37 9.14 23.92
C LYS A 37 -14.53 9.11 22.41
N ASN A 38 -13.76 9.92 21.70
CA ASN A 38 -13.57 9.80 20.28
C ASN A 38 -13.03 8.39 20.10
N LYS A 39 -13.90 7.51 19.59
CA LYS A 39 -13.55 6.15 19.21
C LYS A 39 -12.39 6.31 18.24
N SER A 40 -11.18 6.05 18.73
CA SER A 40 -9.95 6.12 17.94
C SER A 40 -10.13 5.20 16.75
N VAL A 41 -10.47 5.76 15.59
CA VAL A 41 -10.56 5.02 14.34
C VAL A 41 -9.15 4.53 14.07
N ASP A 42 -8.96 3.21 14.03
CA ASP A 42 -7.66 2.60 13.76
C ASP A 42 -7.19 3.09 12.38
N PRO A 43 -6.05 3.78 12.28
CA PRO A 43 -5.61 4.40 11.02
C PRO A 43 -5.38 3.39 9.90
N VAL A 44 -5.30 2.08 10.19
CA VAL A 44 -5.02 1.01 9.24
C VAL A 44 -6.27 0.19 8.88
N GLN A 45 -7.46 0.51 9.42
CA GLN A 45 -8.65 -0.32 9.32
C GLN A 45 -9.12 -0.59 7.87
N ASP A 46 -8.81 0.31 6.94
CA ASP A 46 -9.23 0.21 5.53
C ASP A 46 -8.29 -0.66 4.67
N VAL A 47 -7.18 -1.17 5.23
CA VAL A 47 -6.22 -2.02 4.51
C VAL A 47 -6.49 -3.48 4.81
N ALA A 48 -6.89 -4.23 3.78
CA ALA A 48 -7.18 -5.65 3.89
C ALA A 48 -6.80 -6.42 2.62
N LEU A 49 -6.80 -7.74 2.73
CA LEU A 49 -6.71 -8.64 1.58
C LEU A 49 -8.06 -8.60 0.83
N ILE A 50 -8.01 -8.26 -0.45
CA ILE A 50 -9.16 -8.19 -1.35
C ILE A 50 -9.61 -9.61 -1.69
N SER A 51 -10.92 -9.84 -1.76
CA SER A 51 -11.50 -11.12 -2.16
C SER A 51 -11.15 -11.49 -3.61
N LYS A 52 -11.26 -12.78 -3.96
CA LYS A 52 -10.98 -13.27 -5.32
C LYS A 52 -11.82 -12.58 -6.40
N ASP A 53 -13.05 -12.21 -6.06
CA ASP A 53 -14.07 -11.69 -6.98
C ASP A 53 -13.98 -10.17 -7.16
N GLU A 54 -13.45 -9.46 -6.17
CA GLU A 54 -13.26 -8.00 -6.22
C GLU A 54 -11.85 -7.61 -6.67
N ALA A 55 -10.91 -8.56 -6.69
CA ALA A 55 -9.54 -8.31 -7.08
C ALA A 55 -9.42 -8.14 -8.59
N TRP A 56 -8.85 -7.01 -9.01
CA TRP A 56 -8.57 -6.75 -10.42
C TRP A 56 -7.31 -7.50 -10.92
N LYS A 57 -7.26 -7.76 -12.22
CA LYS A 57 -6.16 -8.47 -12.89
C LYS A 57 -4.99 -7.52 -13.16
N PHE A 58 -3.78 -8.04 -13.03
CA PHE A 58 -2.52 -7.40 -13.37
C PHE A 58 -1.72 -8.38 -14.23
N ASP A 59 -1.16 -7.94 -15.35
CA ASP A 59 -0.41 -8.84 -16.25
C ASP A 59 0.99 -9.13 -15.70
N THR A 60 1.16 -10.29 -15.06
CA THR A 60 2.46 -10.70 -14.51
C THR A 60 3.43 -11.16 -15.59
N SER A 61 2.95 -11.65 -16.74
CA SER A 61 3.82 -11.96 -17.90
C SER A 61 4.51 -10.70 -18.41
N GLU A 62 3.76 -9.61 -18.60
CA GLU A 62 4.33 -8.34 -19.03
C GLU A 62 5.33 -7.77 -18.01
N LEU A 63 5.09 -7.99 -16.71
CA LEU A 63 6.04 -7.65 -15.66
C LEU A 63 7.34 -8.44 -15.79
N LEU A 64 7.26 -9.74 -16.05
CA LEU A 64 8.43 -10.61 -16.22
C LEU A 64 9.19 -10.34 -17.52
N ASP A 65 8.49 -9.91 -18.58
CA ASP A 65 9.07 -9.51 -19.87
C ASP A 65 9.74 -8.13 -19.82
N SER A 66 9.57 -7.39 -18.73
CA SER A 66 10.18 -6.07 -18.54
C SER A 66 11.70 -6.18 -18.32
N HIS A 67 12.40 -5.05 -18.41
CA HIS A 67 13.82 -5.01 -18.07
C HIS A 67 14.03 -5.20 -16.56
N ILE A 68 14.52 -6.37 -16.17
CA ILE A 68 14.83 -6.72 -14.78
C ILE A 68 16.33 -6.70 -14.56
N THR A 69 16.80 -5.82 -13.68
CA THR A 69 18.18 -5.79 -13.22
C THR A 69 18.31 -6.64 -11.97
N ILE A 70 19.26 -7.58 -11.96
CA ILE A 70 19.64 -8.34 -10.77
C ILE A 70 20.94 -7.70 -10.25
N PRO A 71 20.89 -6.95 -9.13
CA PRO A 71 22.09 -6.30 -8.60
C PRO A 71 23.12 -7.34 -8.13
N ALA A 72 24.39 -6.97 -8.15
CA ALA A 72 25.44 -7.82 -7.61
C ALA A 72 25.27 -8.00 -6.10
N LEU A 73 25.39 -9.23 -5.62
CA LEU A 73 25.25 -9.55 -4.20
C LEU A 73 26.42 -8.97 -3.40
N GLY A 74 26.12 -8.05 -2.48
CA GLY A 74 27.08 -7.50 -1.54
C GLY A 74 27.47 -8.48 -0.43
N SER A 75 28.57 -8.21 0.25
CA SER A 75 29.01 -9.02 1.39
C SER A 75 27.97 -8.97 2.52
N GLY A 76 27.49 -10.14 2.96
CA GLY A 76 26.51 -10.24 4.04
C GLY A 76 25.05 -9.99 3.64
N GLN A 77 24.78 -9.69 2.37
CA GLN A 77 23.41 -9.58 1.88
C GLN A 77 22.79 -10.96 1.63
N ILE A 78 21.49 -11.07 1.89
CA ILE A 78 20.67 -12.22 1.50
C ILE A 78 20.31 -12.07 0.02
N ASP A 79 20.51 -13.14 -0.76
CA ASP A 79 20.03 -13.20 -2.13
C ASP A 79 18.49 -13.27 -2.15
N GLY A 80 17.86 -12.16 -2.54
CA GLY A 80 16.42 -12.04 -2.70
C GLY A 80 15.91 -12.47 -4.07
N ASN A 81 16.80 -12.83 -5.00
CA ASN A 81 16.41 -13.34 -6.31
C ASN A 81 15.87 -14.76 -6.21
N ASN A 82 14.55 -14.89 -6.21
CA ASN A 82 13.87 -16.18 -6.12
C ASN A 82 13.40 -16.75 -7.47
N PHE A 83 13.90 -16.24 -8.61
CA PHE A 83 13.44 -16.68 -9.93
C PHE A 83 13.70 -18.16 -10.20
N LYS A 84 14.72 -18.75 -9.57
CA LYS A 84 14.98 -20.21 -9.67
C LYS A 84 13.83 -21.07 -9.13
N ARG A 85 12.95 -20.49 -8.31
CA ARG A 85 11.76 -21.14 -7.74
C ARG A 85 10.46 -20.61 -8.36
N TYR A 86 10.54 -19.82 -9.43
CA TYR A 86 9.36 -19.32 -10.10
C TYR A 86 8.56 -20.47 -10.73
N ASP A 87 7.26 -20.45 -10.50
CA ASP A 87 6.27 -21.33 -11.14
C ASP A 87 5.00 -20.50 -11.32
N SER A 88 4.56 -20.31 -12.56
CA SER A 88 3.41 -19.46 -12.88
C SER A 88 2.12 -19.87 -12.17
N SER A 89 1.99 -21.14 -11.79
CA SER A 89 0.83 -21.65 -11.06
C SER A 89 0.97 -21.59 -9.53
N LYS A 90 2.17 -21.33 -9.00
CA LYS A 90 2.46 -21.39 -7.55
C LYS A 90 3.02 -20.13 -6.95
N SER A 91 3.64 -19.27 -7.76
CA SER A 91 4.33 -18.08 -7.32
C SER A 91 3.36 -16.93 -7.07
N LEU A 92 3.42 -16.40 -5.85
CA LEU A 92 2.90 -15.08 -5.52
C LEU A 92 3.94 -14.04 -5.92
N PHE A 93 3.52 -12.82 -6.24
CA PHE A 93 4.43 -11.69 -6.39
C PHE A 93 4.26 -10.70 -5.26
N LEU A 94 5.38 -10.23 -4.73
CA LEU A 94 5.47 -9.13 -3.77
C LEU A 94 6.25 -7.99 -4.41
N LEU A 95 5.53 -6.95 -4.80
CA LEU A 95 6.11 -5.78 -5.46
C LEU A 95 6.34 -4.68 -4.43
N CYS A 96 7.60 -4.31 -4.23
CA CYS A 96 8.01 -3.16 -3.45
C CYS A 96 8.11 -1.95 -4.39
N VAL A 97 7.07 -1.13 -4.43
CA VAL A 97 7.00 0.05 -5.30
C VAL A 97 7.69 1.22 -4.60
N VAL A 98 8.75 1.72 -5.23
CA VAL A 98 9.61 2.79 -4.70
C VAL A 98 9.51 4.01 -5.60
N GLY A 99 8.83 5.03 -5.09
CA GLY A 99 8.73 6.36 -5.66
C GLY A 99 9.70 7.34 -5.00
N GLU A 100 9.39 7.77 -3.78
CA GLU A 100 10.20 8.75 -3.05
C GLU A 100 10.76 8.17 -1.74
N MET A 101 9.97 7.36 -1.05
CA MET A 101 10.33 6.78 0.24
C MET A 101 11.03 5.43 0.09
N THR A 102 11.86 5.05 1.06
CA THR A 102 12.49 3.72 1.11
C THR A 102 12.02 2.87 2.29
N LEU A 103 11.15 3.39 3.14
CA LEU A 103 10.71 2.72 4.38
C LEU A 103 10.03 1.36 4.13
N GLN A 104 9.35 1.21 2.99
CA GLN A 104 8.77 -0.06 2.54
C GLN A 104 9.83 -1.14 2.28
N LEU A 105 11.03 -0.75 1.84
CA LEU A 105 12.15 -1.67 1.67
C LEU A 105 12.67 -2.12 3.03
N ASP A 106 12.82 -1.20 3.99
CA ASP A 106 13.23 -1.53 5.36
C ASP A 106 12.24 -2.49 6.02
N LEU A 107 10.94 -2.21 5.89
CA LEU A 107 9.88 -3.08 6.40
C LEU A 107 9.95 -4.45 5.74
N LEU A 108 10.03 -4.53 4.41
CA LEU A 108 10.17 -5.79 3.68
C LEU A 108 11.37 -6.59 4.17
N CYS A 109 12.53 -5.94 4.33
CA CYS A 109 13.74 -6.57 4.83
C CYS A 109 13.56 -7.19 6.22
N SER A 110 12.84 -6.51 7.11
CA SER A 110 12.60 -7.00 8.48
C SER A 110 11.76 -8.27 8.55
N VAL A 111 10.93 -8.55 7.53
CA VAL A 111 10.00 -9.70 7.51
C VAL A 111 10.31 -10.74 6.44
N TYR A 112 11.29 -10.48 5.57
CA TYR A 112 11.52 -11.28 4.36
C TYR A 112 11.72 -12.78 4.65
N SER A 113 12.54 -13.11 5.67
CA SER A 113 12.77 -14.50 6.05
C SER A 113 11.48 -15.22 6.43
N THR A 114 10.57 -14.54 7.14
CA THR A 114 9.25 -15.09 7.49
C THR A 114 8.37 -15.25 6.24
N LEU A 115 8.42 -14.31 5.30
CA LEU A 115 7.65 -14.42 4.05
C LEU A 115 8.12 -15.59 3.19
N ILE A 116 9.42 -15.81 3.08
CA ILE A 116 9.99 -16.96 2.34
C ILE A 116 9.65 -18.29 3.00
N GLN A 117 9.59 -18.33 4.34
CA GLN A 117 9.11 -19.52 5.07
C GLN A 117 7.63 -19.79 4.81
N CYS A 118 6.80 -18.74 4.72
CA CYS A 118 5.36 -18.88 4.44
C CYS A 118 5.10 -19.28 2.98
N SER A 119 5.81 -18.66 2.03
CA SER A 119 5.65 -18.88 0.59
C SER A 119 7.03 -19.06 -0.06
N PRO A 120 7.54 -20.30 -0.15
CA PRO A 120 8.87 -20.58 -0.71
C PRO A 120 9.05 -20.17 -2.17
N ASN A 121 7.94 -19.99 -2.91
CA ASN A 121 7.91 -19.59 -4.32
C ASN A 121 7.60 -18.09 -4.53
N ILE A 122 7.51 -17.28 -3.47
CA ILE A 122 7.23 -15.85 -3.58
C ILE A 122 8.31 -15.14 -4.38
N GLN A 123 7.91 -14.33 -5.35
CA GLN A 123 8.78 -13.52 -6.18
C GLN A 123 8.73 -12.08 -5.66
N SER A 124 9.79 -11.65 -4.98
CA SER A 124 9.88 -10.29 -4.44
C SER A 124 10.69 -9.41 -5.39
N LEU A 125 10.09 -8.31 -5.84
CA LEU A 125 10.67 -7.42 -6.85
C LEU A 125 10.55 -5.97 -6.37
N VAL A 126 11.55 -5.14 -6.67
CA VAL A 126 11.46 -3.70 -6.50
C VAL A 126 11.01 -3.07 -7.81
N LEU A 127 9.96 -2.26 -7.78
CA LEU A 127 9.49 -1.48 -8.94
C LEU A 127 9.86 -0.02 -8.75
N THR A 128 10.61 0.55 -9.69
CA THR A 128 10.99 1.96 -9.66
C THR A 128 11.02 2.54 -11.07
N ARG A 129 11.06 3.87 -11.18
CA ARG A 129 11.21 4.55 -12.47
C ARG A 129 12.66 4.71 -12.88
N GLU A 130 13.51 5.06 -11.91
CA GLU A 130 14.98 5.20 -11.94
C GLU A 130 15.31 6.08 -10.72
N SER A 131 16.05 5.55 -9.75
CA SER A 131 16.32 6.31 -8.52
C SER A 131 17.73 6.04 -7.99
N LYS A 132 18.57 7.08 -8.05
CA LYS A 132 19.86 7.09 -7.36
C LYS A 132 19.71 6.86 -5.85
N ALA A 133 18.57 7.26 -5.27
CA ALA A 133 18.27 7.02 -3.87
C ALA A 133 18.00 5.53 -3.61
N LEU A 134 17.31 4.83 -4.53
CA LEU A 134 17.14 3.39 -4.44
C LEU A 134 18.47 2.65 -4.50
N THR A 135 19.38 3.03 -5.42
CA THR A 135 20.70 2.38 -5.51
C THR A 135 21.42 2.39 -4.16
N ARG A 136 21.47 3.56 -3.50
CA ARG A 136 22.09 3.69 -2.16
C ARG A 136 21.37 2.87 -1.10
N ALA A 137 20.03 2.89 -1.09
CA ALA A 137 19.25 2.12 -0.13
C ALA A 137 19.49 0.61 -0.30
N MET A 138 19.61 0.14 -1.56
CA MET A 138 19.89 -1.25 -1.88
C MET A 138 21.31 -1.68 -1.53
N GLU A 139 22.32 -0.80 -1.64
CA GLU A 139 23.70 -1.07 -1.20
C GLU A 139 23.77 -1.35 0.31
N THR A 140 22.94 -0.65 1.11
CA THR A 140 22.89 -0.83 2.56
C THR A 140 21.84 -1.84 3.03
N SER A 141 20.97 -2.30 2.13
CA SER A 141 19.91 -3.24 2.44
C SER A 141 20.49 -4.59 2.85
N PRO A 142 19.93 -5.29 3.86
CA PRO A 142 20.34 -6.66 4.18
C PRO A 142 19.91 -7.67 3.11
N ILE A 143 19.11 -7.27 2.11
CA ILE A 143 18.58 -8.14 1.06
C ILE A 143 18.81 -7.50 -0.30
N CYS A 144 19.33 -8.28 -1.24
CA CYS A 144 19.48 -7.89 -2.63
C CYS A 144 18.28 -8.41 -3.45
N LEU A 145 17.38 -7.51 -3.86
CA LEU A 145 16.16 -7.86 -4.62
C LEU A 145 16.33 -7.52 -6.11
N PRO A 146 15.72 -8.28 -7.04
CA PRO A 146 15.64 -7.86 -8.43
C PRO A 146 14.86 -6.55 -8.58
N VAL A 147 15.31 -5.69 -9.50
CA VAL A 147 14.73 -4.36 -9.75
C VAL A 147 14.13 -4.32 -11.14
N VAL A 148 12.86 -3.94 -11.23
CA VAL A 148 12.16 -3.65 -12.48
C VAL A 148 12.13 -2.15 -12.67
N GLU A 149 12.81 -1.68 -13.70
CA GLU A 149 12.75 -0.29 -14.12
C GLU A 149 11.55 -0.09 -15.05
N THR A 150 10.68 0.81 -14.65
CA THR A 150 9.41 1.06 -15.32
C THR A 150 9.47 2.44 -15.96
N GLN A 151 9.89 2.46 -17.22
CA GLN A 151 9.89 3.67 -18.04
C GLN A 151 9.01 3.47 -19.27
N GLY A 152 8.01 4.35 -19.43
CA GLY A 152 7.30 4.51 -20.70
C GLY A 152 6.17 3.51 -20.99
N ASN A 153 5.77 3.51 -22.26
CA ASN A 153 4.72 2.69 -22.88
C ASN A 153 5.43 1.57 -23.65
N PRO A 154 5.03 0.28 -23.54
CA PRO A 154 3.73 -0.21 -23.05
C PRO A 154 3.62 -0.58 -21.57
N ALA A 155 4.74 -0.76 -20.87
CA ALA A 155 4.78 -1.31 -19.52
C ALA A 155 4.75 -0.23 -18.42
N ASN A 156 3.69 0.60 -18.38
CA ASN A 156 3.46 1.47 -17.22
C ASN A 156 2.79 0.67 -16.09
N HIS A 157 3.59 -0.14 -15.40
CA HIS A 157 3.12 -0.98 -14.30
C HIS A 157 2.48 -0.17 -13.18
N PHE A 158 2.94 1.06 -12.93
CA PHE A 158 2.33 1.93 -11.92
C PHE A 158 0.88 2.29 -12.27
N LEU A 159 0.60 2.60 -13.54
CA LEU A 159 -0.77 2.85 -14.00
C LEU A 159 -1.64 1.60 -13.83
N LYS A 160 -1.13 0.44 -14.25
CA LYS A 160 -1.83 -0.85 -14.17
C LYS A 160 -2.04 -1.32 -12.72
N LEU A 161 -1.21 -0.85 -11.80
CA LEU A 161 -1.34 -1.07 -10.36
C LEU A 161 -2.17 0.02 -9.65
N GLY A 162 -2.56 1.09 -10.35
CA GLY A 162 -3.33 2.18 -9.78
C GLY A 162 -2.52 3.00 -8.78
N LEU A 163 -1.20 3.04 -8.97
CA LEU A 163 -0.23 3.63 -8.05
C LEU A 163 0.44 4.85 -8.67
N LEU A 164 -0.31 5.70 -9.39
CA LEU A 164 0.19 6.98 -9.89
C LEU A 164 -0.32 8.13 -9.03
N HIS A 165 0.57 9.05 -8.69
CA HIS A 165 0.25 10.22 -7.89
C HIS A 165 -0.68 11.17 -8.67
N PRO A 166 -1.88 11.49 -8.15
CA PRO A 166 -2.85 12.32 -8.86
C PRO A 166 -2.33 13.75 -9.08
N LEU A 167 -1.62 14.31 -8.10
CA LEU A 167 -1.00 15.64 -8.21
C LEU A 167 0.34 15.61 -8.97
N GLY A 168 0.92 14.42 -9.20
CA GLY A 168 2.20 14.25 -9.90
C GLY A 168 2.02 14.18 -11.43
N GLY A 169 0.90 14.66 -11.96
CA GLY A 169 0.56 14.60 -13.38
C GLY A 169 0.50 13.18 -13.94
N GLY A 170 0.24 12.17 -13.10
CA GLY A 170 0.23 10.76 -13.51
C GLY A 170 1.62 10.20 -13.85
N ARG A 171 2.69 10.79 -13.32
CA ARG A 171 4.08 10.43 -13.67
C ARG A 171 4.89 9.85 -12.50
N GLN A 172 4.54 10.21 -11.27
CA GLN A 172 5.25 9.77 -10.08
C GLN A 172 4.50 8.57 -9.48
N PRO A 173 5.19 7.46 -9.16
CA PRO A 173 4.55 6.35 -8.49
C PRO A 173 4.28 6.68 -7.01
N LEU A 174 3.23 6.07 -6.47
CA LEU A 174 2.95 6.04 -5.04
C LEU A 174 3.78 4.94 -4.38
N ASP A 175 4.44 5.26 -3.27
CA ASP A 175 5.17 4.27 -2.46
C ASP A 175 4.19 3.25 -1.87
N ALA A 176 4.43 1.96 -2.14
CA ALA A 176 3.53 0.89 -1.72
C ALA A 176 4.23 -0.48 -1.69
N MET A 177 3.70 -1.40 -0.90
CA MET A 177 3.90 -2.84 -1.15
C MET A 177 2.63 -3.43 -1.75
N VAL A 178 2.77 -4.27 -2.77
CA VAL A 178 1.65 -4.89 -3.46
C VAL A 178 1.83 -6.40 -3.47
N VAL A 179 0.77 -7.13 -3.12
CA VAL A 179 0.74 -8.60 -3.26
C VAL A 179 -0.15 -9.00 -4.41
N ILE A 180 0.36 -9.84 -5.29
CA ILE A 180 -0.34 -10.41 -6.44
C ILE A 180 -0.38 -11.93 -6.27
N ASP A 181 -1.56 -12.52 -6.48
CA ASP A 181 -1.72 -13.97 -6.37
C ASP A 181 -1.30 -14.74 -7.62
N THR A 182 -1.38 -16.07 -7.56
CA THR A 182 -1.03 -17.00 -8.65
C THR A 182 -1.90 -16.81 -9.89
N GLU A 183 -3.10 -16.25 -9.72
CA GLU A 183 -4.02 -15.91 -10.79
C GLU A 183 -3.77 -14.51 -11.35
N SER A 184 -2.63 -13.89 -11.01
CA SER A 184 -2.27 -12.56 -11.48
C SER A 184 -3.31 -11.49 -11.08
N ARG A 185 -3.86 -11.59 -9.87
CA ARG A 185 -4.77 -10.57 -9.31
C ARG A 185 -4.06 -9.79 -8.23
N ARG A 186 -4.23 -8.47 -8.21
CA ARG A 186 -3.72 -7.62 -7.11
C ARG A 186 -4.61 -7.81 -5.89
N ARG A 187 -4.10 -8.52 -4.87
CA ARG A 187 -4.88 -8.89 -3.68
C ARG A 187 -4.67 -7.96 -2.50
N MET A 188 -3.58 -7.21 -2.44
CA MET A 188 -3.32 -6.29 -1.33
C MET A 188 -2.44 -5.14 -1.77
N VAL A 189 -2.67 -3.95 -1.19
CA VAL A 189 -1.83 -2.76 -1.33
C VAL A 189 -1.62 -2.17 0.05
N LEU A 190 -0.38 -2.10 0.50
CA LEU A 190 0.04 -1.43 1.72
C LEU A 190 0.61 -0.06 1.34
N PRO A 191 -0.08 1.05 1.62
CA PRO A 191 0.35 2.38 1.17
C PRO A 191 1.40 2.99 2.10
N PHE A 192 2.44 3.67 1.59
CA PHE A 192 3.47 4.32 2.41
C PHE A 192 3.46 5.83 2.16
N GLY A 193 3.24 6.64 3.21
CA GLY A 193 3.18 8.10 3.08
C GLY A 193 1.83 8.64 2.56
N TRP A 194 0.85 7.77 2.29
CA TRP A 194 -0.49 8.14 1.88
C TRP A 194 -1.54 7.18 2.44
N GLY A 195 -2.82 7.57 2.37
CA GLY A 195 -3.94 6.76 2.87
C GLY A 195 -3.74 6.30 4.31
N ALA A 196 -3.93 5.00 4.56
CA ALA A 196 -3.73 4.36 5.85
C ALA A 196 -2.27 4.39 6.36
N GLY A 197 -1.30 4.53 5.47
CA GLY A 197 0.12 4.62 5.83
C GLY A 197 0.67 6.04 5.85
N ARG A 198 -0.18 7.07 5.83
CA ARG A 198 0.27 8.48 5.89
C ARG A 198 1.09 8.80 7.15
N HIS A 199 0.88 8.06 8.24
CA HIS A 199 1.57 8.24 9.52
C HIS A 199 2.73 7.26 9.73
N ILE A 200 3.12 6.49 8.70
CA ILE A 200 4.10 5.42 8.87
C ILE A 200 5.51 5.90 9.26
N SER A 201 5.83 7.15 8.93
CA SER A 201 7.09 7.83 9.29
C SER A 201 6.97 8.70 10.53
N ASP A 202 5.79 8.77 11.16
CA ASP A 202 5.60 9.54 12.40
C ASP A 202 6.35 8.86 13.56
N PRO A 203 7.12 9.58 14.39
CA PRO A 203 7.92 8.96 15.45
C PRO A 203 7.09 8.23 16.53
N VAL A 204 5.83 8.63 16.73
CA VAL A 204 4.99 8.11 17.82
C VAL A 204 4.06 7.01 17.29
N THR A 205 3.38 7.28 16.19
CA THR A 205 2.36 6.39 15.60
C THR A 205 2.92 5.47 14.52
N GLY A 206 4.04 5.82 13.89
CA GLY A 206 4.68 5.06 12.83
C GLY A 206 5.02 3.61 13.23
N PRO A 207 5.63 3.33 14.40
CA PRO A 207 5.90 1.97 14.83
C PRO A 207 4.66 1.08 14.90
N ILE A 208 3.52 1.64 15.33
CA ILE A 208 2.25 0.91 15.39
C ILE A 208 1.75 0.59 13.98
N VAL A 209 1.79 1.56 13.06
CA VAL A 209 1.40 1.36 11.65
C VAL A 209 2.30 0.32 10.98
N GLN A 210 3.61 0.37 11.19
CA GLN A 210 4.56 -0.60 10.66
C GLN A 210 4.27 -2.02 11.17
N GLN A 211 4.04 -2.20 12.48
CA GLN A 211 3.67 -3.49 13.04
C GLN A 211 2.37 -4.04 12.44
N ARG A 212 1.37 -3.17 12.22
CA ARG A 212 0.13 -3.55 11.54
C ARG A 212 0.36 -3.99 10.10
N PHE A 213 1.18 -3.26 9.35
CA PHE A 213 1.53 -3.61 7.96
C PHE A 213 2.29 -4.94 7.88
N ILE A 214 3.23 -5.17 8.81
CA ILE A 214 3.92 -6.46 8.94
C ILE A 214 2.91 -7.60 9.15
N ALA A 215 1.99 -7.43 10.10
CA ALA A 215 0.98 -8.44 10.38
C ALA A 215 0.05 -8.68 9.18
N LEU A 216 -0.41 -7.62 8.51
CA LEU A 216 -1.23 -7.72 7.30
C LEU A 216 -0.48 -8.42 6.16
N LEU A 217 0.79 -8.10 5.95
CA LEU A 217 1.59 -8.73 4.90
C LEU A 217 1.75 -10.23 5.12
N ILE A 218 2.19 -10.62 6.33
CA ILE A 218 2.38 -12.03 6.69
C ILE A 218 1.05 -12.79 6.60
N ASN A 219 -0.01 -12.26 7.22
CA ASN A 219 -1.32 -12.91 7.22
C ASN A 219 -1.93 -12.99 5.81
N GLY A 220 -1.71 -11.95 5.00
CA GLY A 220 -2.14 -11.90 3.60
C GLY A 220 -1.46 -13.00 2.78
N VAL A 221 -0.13 -13.10 2.85
CA VAL A 221 0.64 -14.15 2.14
C VAL A 221 0.21 -15.55 2.62
N GLN A 222 0.09 -15.78 3.93
CA GLN A 222 -0.38 -17.06 4.45
C GLN A 222 -1.80 -17.41 3.99
N THR A 223 -2.69 -16.43 3.87
CA THR A 223 -4.06 -16.64 3.38
C THR A 223 -4.05 -17.03 1.91
N LEU A 224 -3.26 -16.34 1.08
CA LEU A 224 -3.13 -16.68 -0.34
C LEU A 224 -2.52 -18.08 -0.56
N GLU A 225 -1.56 -18.47 0.28
CA GLU A 225 -0.99 -19.81 0.27
C GLU A 225 -2.03 -20.89 0.60
N ARG A 226 -2.93 -20.63 1.57
CA ARG A 226 -4.08 -21.53 1.85
C ARG A 226 -5.05 -21.59 0.68
N GLU A 227 -5.45 -20.44 0.14
CA GLU A 227 -6.35 -20.38 -1.02
C GLU A 227 -5.81 -21.15 -2.23
N LYS A 228 -4.49 -21.13 -2.44
CA LYS A 228 -3.79 -21.91 -3.47
C LYS A 228 -3.87 -23.41 -3.21
N ALA A 229 -3.60 -23.83 -1.97
CA ALA A 229 -3.64 -25.24 -1.58
C ALA A 229 -5.05 -25.83 -1.72
N ASP A 230 -6.08 -25.06 -1.36
CA ASP A 230 -7.47 -25.50 -1.46
C ASP A 230 -7.95 -25.61 -2.92
N ALA A 231 -7.57 -24.66 -3.78
CA ALA A 231 -7.86 -24.74 -5.22
C ALA A 231 -7.26 -26.00 -5.88
N THR A 232 -6.12 -26.46 -5.38
CA THR A 232 -5.47 -27.68 -5.88
C THR A 232 -6.26 -28.94 -5.47
N LYS A 233 -6.78 -28.98 -4.23
CA LYS A 233 -7.59 -30.10 -3.74
C LYS A 233 -8.92 -30.22 -4.50
N ASP A 234 -9.63 -29.10 -4.67
CA ASP A 234 -10.92 -29.05 -5.38
C ASP A 234 -10.80 -29.62 -6.81
N PHE A 235 -9.68 -29.36 -7.49
CA PHE A 235 -9.42 -29.90 -8.82
C PHE A 235 -9.32 -31.43 -8.81
N TYR A 236 -8.56 -32.02 -7.88
CA TYR A 236 -8.40 -33.47 -7.77
C TYR A 236 -9.70 -34.16 -7.35
N ASP A 237 -10.43 -33.59 -6.40
CA ASP A 237 -11.71 -34.14 -5.94
C ASP A 237 -12.77 -34.10 -7.06
N THR A 238 -12.78 -33.03 -7.86
CA THR A 238 -13.66 -32.93 -9.04
C THR A 238 -13.26 -33.93 -10.14
N ALA A 239 -11.96 -34.13 -10.36
CA ALA A 239 -11.46 -35.06 -11.38
C ALA A 239 -11.74 -36.53 -11.01
N MET A 240 -11.60 -36.90 -9.73
CA MET A 240 -11.83 -38.26 -9.25
C MET A 240 -13.31 -38.65 -9.23
N ASN A 241 -14.24 -37.70 -9.04
CA ASN A 241 -15.68 -37.96 -9.02
C ASN A 241 -16.34 -38.04 -10.40
N ARG A 242 -15.57 -37.87 -11.49
CA ARG A 242 -16.06 -37.94 -12.88
C ARG A 242 -15.73 -39.25 -13.60
N PHE A 243 -15.13 -40.21 -12.90
CA PHE A 243 -14.85 -41.57 -13.39
C PHE A 243 -15.47 -42.60 -12.45
#